data_AF-Q7RA33-F1
#
_entry.id   AF-Q7RA33-F1
#
_cell.length_a   1.000
_cell.length_b   1.000
_cell.length_c   1.000
_cell.angle_alpha   90.00
_cell.angle_beta   90.00
_cell.angle_gamma   90.00
#
_symmetry.space_group_name_H-M   'P 1'
#
loop_
_entity.id
_entity.type
_entity.pdbx_description
1 polymer ?
#
loop_
_entity_poly.entity_id
_entity_poly.type
_entity_poly.pdbx_seq_one_letter_code
_entity_poly.pdbx_strand_id
1 'polypeptide(L)'
;MVFITISDDNNIITSLDMHEDTEMFTIMNIIENDFSLNMNINELTYNGKVVDKSDTLKKLNMHEGDLLFIRKKINLDMIQEELNANEFGNIMNNSGVTNTPVTNVSTPNTGNILPSSLNNAGQGNNAAFNGILEQFRIFQEMEYIKKEAEKLLQLKTDKTKMSILQIQDIKLYDAINTENLEEIKKIVKERYEIEKKEKQREKEMYEKALKDPLSEESQKYIYEHIYKNQINSNLALAQEHFPEAFGLVYMLYIPVEINKNVIHAFVDSGAQTSIISKRCAEKCNILRLMDTRFTGIAKGVGTKSILGKIHMIDIKIGNYFYAVALTIIDDYDIDFIFGLDLLKRHQCSIDLKKNALVIEDNEIPFLAEKDIVKRSFENINLDTL
;
A
#
# COMPACT_ATOMS: atom_id res chain seq x y z
N MET A 1 22.33 -27.62 14.14
CA MET A 1 21.92 -26.35 13.48
C MET A 1 20.65 -25.92 14.17
N VAL A 2 20.54 -24.65 14.50
CA VAL A 2 19.47 -24.05 15.30
C VAL A 2 18.77 -23.04 14.41
N PHE A 3 17.48 -23.26 14.19
CA PHE A 3 16.62 -22.31 13.50
C PHE A 3 16.14 -21.26 14.50
N ILE A 4 16.60 -20.02 14.34
CA ILE A 4 16.23 -18.89 15.20
C ILE A 4 15.35 -17.90 14.43
N THR A 5 14.31 -17.39 15.09
CA THR A 5 13.46 -16.35 14.50
C THR A 5 13.76 -15.01 15.16
N ILE A 6 13.96 -13.97 14.36
CA ILE A 6 14.25 -12.62 14.81
C ILE A 6 13.00 -11.76 14.54
N SER A 7 12.50 -11.08 15.57
CA SER A 7 11.28 -10.27 15.53
C SER A 7 11.48 -8.90 16.17
N ASP A 8 10.71 -7.91 15.74
CA ASP A 8 10.42 -6.71 16.53
C ASP A 8 9.02 -6.78 17.18
N ASP A 9 8.59 -5.69 17.81
CA ASP A 9 7.31 -5.58 18.52
C ASP A 9 6.08 -5.75 17.60
N ASN A 10 6.24 -5.60 16.28
CA ASN A 10 5.14 -5.57 15.33
C ASN A 10 5.22 -6.65 14.24
N ASN A 11 6.40 -7.16 13.90
CA ASN A 11 6.63 -8.10 12.79
C ASN A 11 7.82 -9.03 13.01
N ILE A 12 7.73 -10.22 12.42
CA ILE A 12 8.88 -11.11 12.21
C ILE A 12 9.78 -10.47 11.15
N ILE A 13 11.06 -10.26 11.49
CA ILE A 13 12.05 -9.63 10.61
C ILE A 13 12.66 -10.69 9.70
N THR A 14 13.12 -11.80 10.27
CA THR A 14 13.77 -12.88 9.52
C THR A 14 13.89 -14.14 10.38
N SER A 15 14.27 -15.26 9.75
CA SER A 15 14.69 -16.48 10.43
C SER A 15 16.02 -16.95 9.85
N LEU A 16 16.93 -17.41 10.72
CA LEU A 16 18.28 -17.84 10.35
C LEU A 16 18.51 -19.27 10.81
N ASP A 17 19.13 -20.08 9.96
CA ASP A 17 19.62 -21.40 10.33
C ASP A 17 21.12 -21.31 10.65
N MET A 18 21.49 -21.47 11.92
CA MET A 18 22.83 -21.18 12.43
C MET A 18 23.41 -22.36 13.19
N HIS A 19 24.74 -22.53 13.20
CA HIS A 19 25.36 -23.57 14.03
C HIS A 19 25.27 -23.20 15.52
N GLU A 20 25.12 -24.16 16.43
CA GLU A 20 25.00 -23.92 17.89
C GLU A 20 26.19 -23.16 18.50
N ASP A 21 27.36 -23.29 17.89
CA ASP A 21 28.59 -22.62 18.31
C ASP A 21 28.75 -21.21 17.69
N THR A 22 27.75 -20.72 16.95
CA THR A 22 27.79 -19.38 16.34
C THR A 22 27.70 -18.31 17.43
N GLU A 23 28.61 -17.34 17.36
CA GLU A 23 28.60 -16.16 18.24
C GLU A 23 27.51 -15.16 17.84
N MET A 24 26.89 -14.54 18.84
CA MET A 24 25.86 -13.52 18.65
C MET A 24 26.37 -12.30 17.88
N PHE A 25 27.67 -11.99 17.95
CA PHE A 25 28.30 -10.98 17.09
C PHE A 25 28.05 -11.23 15.59
N THR A 26 28.09 -12.49 15.15
CA THR A 26 27.83 -12.84 13.75
C THR A 26 26.38 -12.57 13.38
N ILE A 27 25.44 -12.94 14.26
CA ILE A 27 24.01 -12.69 14.09
C ILE A 27 23.72 -11.19 14.05
N MET A 28 24.35 -10.40 14.94
CA MET A 28 24.22 -8.94 14.95
C MET A 28 24.73 -8.30 13.65
N ASN A 29 25.85 -8.79 13.09
CA ASN A 29 26.37 -8.28 11.82
C ASN A 29 25.45 -8.62 10.63
N ILE A 30 24.83 -9.81 10.63
CA ILE A 30 23.84 -10.19 9.62
C ILE A 30 22.64 -9.26 9.70
N ILE A 31 22.14 -8.99 10.91
CA ILE A 31 21.03 -8.07 11.15
C ILE A 31 21.37 -6.64 10.67
N GLU A 32 22.57 -6.15 10.98
CA GLU A 32 22.99 -4.79 10.64
C GLU A 32 23.18 -4.60 9.13
N ASN A 33 23.79 -5.58 8.45
CA ASN A 33 24.08 -5.50 7.01
C ASN A 33 22.86 -5.80 6.14
N ASP A 34 22.11 -6.87 6.45
CA ASP A 34 21.06 -7.35 5.56
C ASP A 34 19.72 -6.65 5.80
N PHE A 35 19.51 -6.11 7.02
CA PHE A 35 18.23 -5.50 7.42
C PHE A 35 18.34 -4.01 7.78
N SER A 36 19.51 -3.39 7.58
CA SER A 36 19.74 -1.95 7.85
C SER A 36 19.39 -1.52 9.29
N LEU A 37 19.53 -2.43 10.26
CA LEU A 37 19.22 -2.20 11.67
C LEU A 37 20.49 -1.83 12.45
N ASN A 38 20.57 -0.59 12.92
CA ASN A 38 21.74 -0.10 13.64
C ASN A 38 21.82 -0.71 15.05
N MET A 39 22.78 -1.61 15.28
CA MET A 39 23.00 -2.30 16.55
C MET A 39 23.72 -1.44 17.60
N ASN A 40 24.07 -0.19 17.27
CA ASN A 40 24.45 0.81 18.28
C ASN A 40 23.21 1.39 18.98
N ILE A 41 22.08 1.47 18.29
CA ILE A 41 20.80 2.00 18.80
C ILE A 41 19.90 0.87 19.31
N ASN A 42 20.00 -0.33 18.72
CA ASN A 42 19.19 -1.50 19.09
C ASN A 42 20.01 -2.57 19.81
N GLU A 43 19.35 -3.36 20.65
CA GLU A 43 19.90 -4.53 21.33
C GLU A 43 19.04 -5.76 21.09
N LEU A 44 19.68 -6.93 21.12
CA LEU A 44 19.01 -8.22 21.06
C LEU A 44 18.66 -8.69 22.46
N THR A 45 17.44 -9.22 22.59
CA THR A 45 16.98 -9.85 23.82
C THR A 45 16.48 -11.27 23.56
N TYR A 46 16.82 -12.16 24.47
CA TYR A 46 16.34 -13.53 24.51
C TYR A 46 15.79 -13.81 25.90
N ASN A 47 14.54 -14.29 25.99
CA ASN A 47 13.82 -14.48 27.26
C ASN A 47 13.85 -13.26 28.20
N GLY A 48 13.78 -12.05 27.63
CA GLY A 48 13.77 -10.77 28.36
C GLY A 48 15.14 -10.31 28.87
N LYS A 49 16.24 -11.02 28.58
CA LYS A 49 17.61 -10.62 28.93
C LYS A 49 18.37 -10.12 27.70
N VAL A 50 19.16 -9.07 27.88
CA VAL A 50 20.06 -8.57 26.84
C VAL A 50 21.14 -9.59 26.55
N VAL A 51 21.36 -9.86 25.28
CA VAL A 51 22.32 -10.84 24.79
C VAL A 51 23.67 -10.17 24.54
N ASP A 52 24.74 -10.74 25.07
CA ASP A 52 26.08 -10.21 24.89
C ASP A 52 26.70 -10.64 23.56
N LYS A 53 27.62 -9.83 23.00
CA LYS A 53 28.22 -10.09 21.68
C LYS A 53 29.05 -11.37 21.65
N SER A 54 29.69 -11.70 22.77
CA SER A 54 30.54 -12.87 22.93
C SER A 54 29.77 -14.15 23.32
N ASP A 55 28.45 -14.07 23.51
CA ASP A 55 27.66 -15.25 23.82
C ASP A 55 27.44 -16.10 22.56
N THR A 56 27.41 -17.43 22.73
CA THR A 56 27.05 -18.37 21.67
C THR A 56 25.63 -18.87 21.88
N LEU A 57 24.98 -19.34 20.81
CA LEU A 57 23.63 -19.92 20.89
C LEU A 57 23.55 -21.07 21.90
N LYS A 58 24.60 -21.90 21.98
CA LYS A 58 24.76 -22.97 22.96
C LYS A 58 24.86 -22.47 24.40
N LYS A 59 25.57 -21.37 24.65
CA LYS A 59 25.69 -20.77 25.99
C LYS A 59 24.37 -20.17 26.46
N LEU A 60 23.56 -19.68 25.52
CA LEU A 60 22.24 -19.11 25.78
C LEU A 60 21.13 -20.17 25.91
N ASN A 61 21.44 -21.46 25.72
CA ASN A 61 20.45 -22.55 25.67
C ASN A 61 19.33 -22.28 24.66
N MET A 62 19.69 -21.75 23.48
CA MET A 62 18.71 -21.50 22.42
C MET A 62 18.42 -22.80 21.67
N HIS A 63 17.13 -23.11 21.55
CA HIS A 63 16.62 -24.30 20.85
C HIS A 63 15.97 -23.91 19.53
N GLU A 64 15.69 -24.91 18.71
CA GLU A 64 15.02 -24.72 17.42
C GLU A 64 13.63 -24.10 17.60
N GLY A 65 13.37 -23.00 16.89
CA GLY A 65 12.11 -22.24 16.96
C GLY A 65 12.11 -21.12 17.99
N ASP A 66 13.22 -20.89 18.70
CA ASP A 66 13.32 -19.81 19.68
C ASP A 66 13.34 -18.42 19.04
N LEU A 67 12.77 -17.45 19.77
CA LEU A 67 12.60 -16.08 19.31
C LEU A 67 13.63 -15.13 19.93
N LEU A 68 14.32 -14.38 19.09
CA LEU A 68 15.16 -13.23 19.44
C LEU A 68 14.40 -11.94 19.14
N PHE A 69 14.28 -11.08 20.15
CA PHE A 69 13.63 -9.79 20.01
C PHE A 69 14.64 -8.67 19.84
N ILE A 70 14.42 -7.81 18.85
CA ILE A 70 15.16 -6.56 18.68
C ILE A 70 14.39 -5.45 19.39
N ARG A 71 15.07 -4.74 20.31
CA ARG A 71 14.51 -3.55 20.97
C ARG A 71 15.49 -2.39 20.94
N LYS A 72 15.00 -1.15 21.05
CA LYS A 72 15.88 0.01 21.20
C LYS A 72 16.58 -0.02 22.57
N LYS A 73 17.88 0.27 22.59
CA LYS A 73 18.65 0.46 23.83
C LYS A 73 18.07 1.66 24.58
N ILE A 74 17.69 1.44 25.83
CA ILE A 74 17.34 2.53 26.73
C ILE A 74 18.67 3.12 27.21
N ASN A 75 19.13 4.17 26.54
CA ASN A 75 20.37 4.83 26.92
C ASN A 75 20.08 5.79 28.07
N LEU A 76 20.40 5.38 29.31
CA LEU A 76 20.21 6.22 30.50
C LEU A 76 21.02 7.53 30.44
N ASP A 77 22.09 7.57 29.63
CA ASP A 77 22.92 8.76 29.45
C ASP A 77 22.22 9.82 28.58
N MET A 78 21.36 9.41 27.62
CA MET A 78 20.52 10.34 26.86
C MET A 78 19.42 10.97 27.72
N ILE A 79 18.99 10.27 28.78
CA ILE A 79 18.00 10.80 29.73
C ILE A 79 18.60 11.97 30.52
N GLN A 80 19.90 11.96 30.85
CA GLN A 80 20.53 13.08 31.56
C GLN A 80 20.80 14.30 30.68
N GLU A 81 21.14 14.11 29.40
CA GLU A 81 21.37 15.23 28.49
C GLU A 81 20.05 15.92 28.06
N GLU A 82 18.96 15.17 27.86
CA GLU A 82 17.65 15.76 27.53
C GLU A 82 16.90 16.34 28.75
N LEU A 83 17.18 15.86 29.97
CA LEU A 83 16.68 16.48 31.21
C LEU A 83 17.41 17.80 31.55
N ASN A 84 18.66 17.97 31.09
CA ASN A 84 19.42 19.20 31.30
C ASN A 84 19.20 20.25 30.19
N ALA A 85 18.78 19.83 28.99
CA ALA A 85 18.56 20.73 27.85
C ALA A 85 17.17 21.40 27.82
N ASN A 86 16.19 20.85 28.54
CA ASN A 86 14.87 21.45 28.67
C ASN A 86 14.71 22.02 30.08
N GLU A 87 14.32 23.29 30.19
CA GLU A 87 13.99 23.99 31.44
C GLU A 87 12.84 23.30 32.23
N PHE A 88 13.12 22.16 32.86
CA PHE A 88 12.20 21.48 33.76
C PHE A 88 12.62 21.58 35.23
N GLY A 89 13.58 22.46 35.54
CA GLY A 89 13.98 22.79 36.92
C GLY A 89 13.03 23.74 37.67
N ASN A 90 11.97 24.27 37.04
CA ASN A 90 11.15 25.35 37.62
C ASN A 90 9.64 25.09 37.76
N ILE A 91 9.19 23.83 37.70
CA ILE A 91 7.80 23.46 38.01
C ILE A 91 7.77 22.51 39.22
N MET A 92 8.44 22.89 40.31
CA MET A 92 8.25 22.28 41.63
C MET A 92 8.29 23.29 42.78
N ASN A 93 8.12 24.59 42.52
CA ASN A 93 8.15 25.63 43.56
C ASN A 93 6.89 26.50 43.65
N ASN A 94 5.78 26.10 43.05
CA ASN A 94 4.50 26.78 43.26
C ASN A 94 3.38 25.79 43.61
N SER A 95 3.54 25.13 44.74
CA SER A 95 2.41 24.60 45.51
C SER A 95 2.48 25.27 46.88
N GLY A 96 1.65 26.29 47.06
CA GLY A 96 1.56 27.04 48.30
C GLY A 96 1.21 26.11 49.47
N VAL A 97 2.18 25.93 50.37
CA VAL A 97 1.91 25.63 51.77
C VAL A 97 2.79 26.59 52.58
N THR A 98 2.11 27.41 53.37
CA THR A 98 2.66 28.43 54.27
C THR A 98 3.53 27.81 55.36
N ASN A 99 4.76 28.29 55.55
CA ASN A 99 5.35 28.63 56.85
C ASN A 99 6.75 29.30 56.72
N THR A 100 6.77 30.59 57.06
CA THR A 100 7.77 31.44 57.77
C THR A 100 9.30 31.22 57.68
N PRO A 101 10.09 32.31 57.87
CA PRO A 101 11.35 32.52 57.14
C PRO A 101 12.59 32.31 58.01
N VAL A 102 13.68 31.81 57.41
CA VAL A 102 15.05 32.13 57.87
C VAL A 102 15.99 32.28 56.67
N THR A 103 16.80 33.31 56.81
CA THR A 103 17.71 33.97 55.88
C THR A 103 18.99 33.20 55.51
N ASN A 104 19.51 33.56 54.33
CA ASN A 104 20.92 33.78 53.94
C ASN A 104 21.70 32.74 53.11
N VAL A 105 21.96 33.18 51.86
CA VAL A 105 23.29 33.43 51.23
C VAL A 105 24.09 32.24 50.65
N SER A 106 24.48 32.48 49.38
CA SER A 106 25.66 32.01 48.62
C SER A 106 25.69 30.60 48.00
N THR A 107 25.69 30.61 46.67
CA THR A 107 26.38 29.71 45.73
C THR A 107 27.91 29.78 45.89
N PRO A 108 28.71 29.00 45.14
CA PRO A 108 28.61 27.58 44.82
C PRO A 108 29.93 26.85 45.17
N ASN A 109 29.90 25.54 45.40
CA ASN A 109 31.14 24.76 45.34
C ASN A 109 30.94 23.45 44.59
N THR A 110 31.84 23.27 43.63
CA THR A 110 32.15 22.07 42.85
C THR A 110 32.50 20.88 43.76
N GLY A 111 31.96 19.70 43.46
CA GLY A 111 32.39 18.46 44.09
C GLY A 111 31.52 17.27 43.72
N ASN A 112 32.05 16.40 42.85
CA ASN A 112 31.57 15.04 42.60
C ASN A 112 31.34 14.28 43.92
N ILE A 113 30.12 13.81 44.15
CA ILE A 113 29.83 12.72 45.08
C ILE A 113 28.77 11.81 44.45
N LEU A 114 29.21 10.64 43.97
CA LEU A 114 28.36 9.45 43.80
C LEU A 114 27.71 9.11 45.14
N PRO A 115 26.48 8.55 45.14
CA PRO A 115 26.24 7.44 46.05
C PRO A 115 25.64 6.22 45.33
N SER A 116 26.44 5.16 45.37
CA SER A 116 26.04 3.76 45.32
C SER A 116 24.98 3.44 46.37
N SER A 117 23.81 2.95 45.97
CA SER A 117 22.93 2.11 46.82
C SER A 117 21.73 1.58 46.03
N LEU A 118 21.85 0.38 45.45
CA LEU A 118 20.69 -0.44 45.08
C LEU A 118 20.96 -1.87 45.53
N ASN A 119 20.85 -2.06 46.84
CA ASN A 119 20.64 -3.36 47.47
C ASN A 119 19.54 -3.18 48.52
N ASN A 120 18.28 -3.40 48.12
CA ASN A 120 17.33 -4.12 48.97
C ASN A 120 16.06 -4.47 48.18
N ALA A 121 15.78 -5.77 48.12
CA ALA A 121 14.49 -6.31 47.74
C ALA A 121 13.48 -6.10 48.88
N GLY A 122 12.24 -5.72 48.55
CA GLY A 122 11.14 -5.71 49.51
C GLY A 122 9.99 -4.81 49.11
N GLN A 123 8.93 -5.42 48.55
CA GLN A 123 7.54 -4.98 48.57
C GLN A 123 7.27 -3.50 48.90
N GLY A 124 6.98 -2.72 47.86
CA GLY A 124 6.37 -1.41 47.99
C GLY A 124 6.94 -0.44 46.98
N ASN A 125 6.45 -0.48 45.73
CA ASN A 125 6.40 0.65 44.77
C ASN A 125 5.80 0.24 43.41
N ASN A 126 4.70 -0.52 43.38
CA ASN A 126 3.98 -0.75 42.11
C ASN A 126 3.39 0.55 41.54
N ALA A 127 3.03 1.53 42.38
CA ALA A 127 2.46 2.79 41.91
C ALA A 127 3.50 3.71 41.23
N ALA A 128 4.74 3.78 41.75
CA ALA A 128 5.80 4.58 41.15
C ALA A 128 6.28 3.98 39.83
N PHE A 129 6.43 2.64 39.77
CA PHE A 129 6.79 1.93 38.53
C PHE A 129 5.68 2.01 37.47
N ASN A 130 4.40 1.83 37.85
CA ASN A 130 3.28 2.00 36.93
C ASN A 130 3.13 3.47 36.46
N GLY A 131 3.42 4.44 37.31
CA GLY A 131 3.41 5.86 36.94
C GLY A 131 4.50 6.22 35.92
N ILE A 132 5.71 5.69 36.10
CA ILE A 132 6.82 5.85 35.14
C ILE A 132 6.48 5.17 33.81
N LEU A 133 5.88 3.97 33.84
CA LEU A 133 5.49 3.24 32.65
C LEU A 133 4.39 3.95 31.86
N GLU A 134 3.42 4.56 32.54
CA GLU A 134 2.36 5.33 31.90
C GLU A 134 2.88 6.63 31.29
N GLN A 135 3.82 7.30 31.98
CA GLN A 135 4.48 8.49 31.46
C GLN A 135 5.33 8.18 30.21
N PHE A 136 5.97 7.01 30.17
CA PHE A 136 6.71 6.53 29.00
C PHE A 136 5.78 6.18 27.83
N ARG A 137 4.61 5.59 28.10
CA ARG A 137 3.59 5.31 27.08
C ARG A 137 3.05 6.60 26.44
N ILE A 138 2.75 7.61 27.26
CA ILE A 138 2.30 8.92 26.79
C ILE A 138 3.38 9.57 25.91
N PHE A 139 4.65 9.46 26.31
CA PHE A 139 5.76 9.99 25.52
C PHE A 139 5.83 9.33 24.13
N GLN A 140 5.78 7.99 24.07
CA GLN A 140 5.79 7.27 22.79
C GLN A 140 4.59 7.63 21.90
N GLU A 141 3.40 7.80 22.49
CA GLU A 141 2.21 8.22 21.75
C GLU A 141 2.37 9.62 21.15
N MET A 142 2.90 10.57 21.93
CA MET A 142 3.16 11.92 21.43
C MET A 142 4.23 11.93 20.33
N GLU A 143 5.26 11.10 20.46
CA GLU A 143 6.31 10.96 19.46
C GLU A 143 5.80 10.34 18.16
N TYR A 144 4.94 9.30 18.25
CA TYR A 144 4.26 8.71 17.10
C TYR A 144 3.36 9.72 16.37
N ILE A 145 2.50 10.43 17.11
CA ILE A 145 1.59 11.43 16.54
C ILE A 145 2.38 12.53 15.83
N LYS A 146 3.49 12.99 16.41
CA LYS A 146 4.36 13.99 15.79
C LYS A 146 4.95 13.49 14.48
N LYS A 147 5.53 12.28 14.49
CA LYS A 147 6.17 11.69 13.30
C LYS A 147 5.17 11.45 12.18
N GLU A 148 3.98 10.96 12.49
CA GLU A 148 2.94 10.71 11.50
C GLU A 148 2.35 12.02 10.95
N ALA A 149 2.16 13.04 11.78
CA ALA A 149 1.73 14.37 11.32
C ALA A 149 2.76 15.00 10.35
N GLU A 150 4.05 14.87 10.63
CA GLU A 150 5.13 15.34 9.74
C GLU A 150 5.13 14.57 8.41
N LYS A 151 4.90 13.25 8.43
CA LYS A 151 4.77 12.42 7.23
C LYS A 151 3.55 12.80 6.39
N LEU A 152 2.41 13.07 7.03
CA LEU A 152 1.20 13.53 6.35
C LEU A 152 1.38 14.90 5.70
N LEU A 153 2.18 15.79 6.31
CA LEU A 153 2.50 17.09 5.71
C LEU A 153 3.33 16.94 4.42
N GLN A 154 4.22 15.94 4.37
CA GLN A 154 5.01 15.64 3.17
C GLN A 154 4.15 15.18 1.98
N LEU A 155 2.93 14.65 2.22
CA LEU A 155 1.99 14.27 1.16
C LEU A 155 1.55 15.42 0.27
N LYS A 156 1.67 16.68 0.74
CA LYS A 156 1.42 17.87 -0.09
C LYS A 156 2.23 17.88 -1.39
N THR A 157 3.40 17.23 -1.40
CA THR A 157 4.26 17.13 -2.59
C THR A 157 3.71 16.17 -3.66
N ASP A 158 2.84 15.24 -3.27
CA ASP A 158 2.26 14.21 -4.14
C ASP A 158 0.83 14.60 -4.56
N LYS A 159 0.71 15.18 -5.76
CA LYS A 159 -0.58 15.64 -6.30
C LYS A 159 -1.62 14.53 -6.39
N THR A 160 -1.20 13.31 -6.74
CA THR A 160 -2.10 12.18 -6.94
C THR A 160 -2.74 11.75 -5.62
N LYS A 161 -1.94 11.69 -4.54
CA LYS A 161 -2.44 11.37 -3.20
C LYS A 161 -3.32 12.48 -2.63
N MET A 162 -2.99 13.75 -2.89
CA MET A 162 -3.82 14.89 -2.46
C MET A 162 -5.20 14.90 -3.12
N SER A 163 -5.31 14.52 -4.40
CA SER A 163 -6.62 14.39 -5.07
C SER A 163 -7.49 13.28 -4.48
N ILE A 164 -6.90 12.14 -4.11
CA ILE A 164 -7.62 11.05 -3.45
C ILE A 164 -8.08 11.47 -2.05
N LEU A 165 -7.21 12.12 -1.28
CA LEU A 165 -7.51 12.66 0.05
C LEU A 165 -8.67 13.67 0.03
N GLN A 166 -8.75 14.51 -1.00
CA GLN A 166 -9.84 15.49 -1.16
C GLN A 166 -11.23 14.82 -1.19
N ILE A 167 -11.32 13.63 -1.78
CA ILE A 167 -12.58 12.87 -1.90
C ILE A 167 -12.86 12.10 -0.60
N GLN A 168 -11.83 11.50 0.01
CA GLN A 168 -12.00 10.60 1.16
C GLN A 168 -12.12 11.33 2.50
N ASP A 169 -11.30 12.35 2.75
CA ASP A 169 -11.28 13.10 4.00
C ASP A 169 -10.92 14.57 3.76
N ILE A 170 -11.97 15.36 3.55
CA ILE A 170 -11.86 16.78 3.25
C ILE A 170 -11.22 17.58 4.39
N LYS A 171 -11.40 17.16 5.66
CA LYS A 171 -10.85 17.85 6.84
C LYS A 171 -9.34 17.67 6.91
N LEU A 172 -8.86 16.46 6.64
CA LEU A 172 -7.43 16.18 6.58
C LEU A 172 -6.78 16.86 5.36
N TYR A 173 -7.46 16.86 4.21
CA TYR A 173 -7.01 17.58 3.01
C TYR A 173 -6.81 19.08 3.28
N ASP A 174 -7.78 19.76 3.90
CA ASP A 174 -7.70 21.19 4.19
C ASP A 174 -6.57 21.49 5.19
N ALA A 175 -6.40 20.64 6.21
CA ALA A 175 -5.32 20.77 7.20
C ALA A 175 -3.92 20.61 6.59
N ILE A 176 -3.75 19.66 5.66
CA ILE A 176 -2.48 19.46 4.92
C ILE A 176 -2.24 20.62 3.94
N ASN A 177 -3.27 21.06 3.22
CA ASN A 177 -3.14 22.13 2.22
C ASN A 177 -2.76 23.47 2.88
N THR A 178 -3.37 23.79 4.03
CA THR A 178 -3.10 24.98 4.84
C THR A 178 -1.84 24.87 5.71
N GLU A 179 -1.12 23.75 5.67
CA GLU A 179 0.08 23.46 6.48
C GLU A 179 -0.14 23.64 7.99
N ASN A 180 -1.37 23.41 8.45
CA ASN A 180 -1.72 23.55 9.86
C ASN A 180 -1.34 22.30 10.64
N LEU A 181 -0.10 22.25 11.11
CA LEU A 181 0.46 21.11 11.83
C LEU A 181 -0.31 20.74 13.11
N GLU A 182 -0.89 21.71 13.81
CA GLU A 182 -1.65 21.46 15.04
C GLU A 182 -2.99 20.77 14.74
N GLU A 183 -3.67 21.17 13.67
CA GLU A 183 -4.92 20.50 13.26
C GLU A 183 -4.63 19.08 12.74
N ILE A 184 -3.53 18.87 12.00
CA ILE A 184 -3.10 17.53 11.57
C ILE A 184 -2.81 16.64 12.79
N LYS A 185 -2.05 17.12 13.78
CA LYS A 185 -1.75 16.37 15.02
C LYS A 185 -3.03 15.98 15.76
N LYS A 186 -4.02 16.88 15.82
CA LYS A 186 -5.31 16.63 16.44
C LYS A 186 -6.09 15.53 15.72
N ILE A 187 -6.14 15.57 14.39
CA ILE A 187 -6.79 14.54 13.56
C ILE A 187 -6.09 13.18 13.73
N VAL A 188 -4.75 13.16 13.70
CA VAL A 188 -3.96 11.93 13.90
C VAL A 188 -4.19 11.36 15.29
N LYS A 189 -4.22 12.21 16.32
CA LYS A 189 -4.50 11.79 17.70
C LYS A 189 -5.90 11.19 17.84
N GLU A 190 -6.91 11.83 17.27
CA GLU A 190 -8.29 11.31 17.29
C GLU A 190 -8.39 9.94 16.59
N ARG A 191 -7.79 9.80 15.41
CA ARG A 191 -7.74 8.53 14.68
C ARG A 191 -7.02 7.44 15.49
N TYR A 192 -5.89 7.78 16.11
CA TYR A 192 -5.13 6.86 16.93
C TYR A 192 -5.91 6.38 18.16
N GLU A 193 -6.63 7.26 18.86
CA GLU A 193 -7.48 6.88 19.99
C GLU A 193 -8.66 5.99 19.57
N ILE A 194 -9.28 6.27 18.43
CA ILE A 194 -10.34 5.42 17.87
C ILE A 194 -9.78 4.02 17.58
N GLU A 195 -8.66 3.93 16.86
CA GLU A 195 -8.02 2.67 16.50
C GLU A 195 -7.62 1.87 17.75
N LYS A 196 -7.06 2.53 18.77
CA LYS A 196 -6.70 1.92 20.05
C LYS A 196 -7.92 1.35 20.77
N LYS A 197 -9.03 2.09 20.79
CA LYS A 197 -10.29 1.65 21.41
C LYS A 197 -10.90 0.47 20.66
N GLU A 198 -10.86 0.47 19.33
CA GLU A 198 -11.33 -0.65 18.51
C GLU A 198 -10.49 -1.91 18.72
N LYS A 199 -9.15 -1.80 18.70
CA LYS A 199 -8.24 -2.92 19.00
C LYS A 199 -8.49 -3.51 20.38
N GLN A 200 -8.73 -2.66 21.38
CA GLN A 200 -9.05 -3.10 22.74
C GLN A 200 -10.37 -3.87 22.79
N ARG A 201 -11.41 -3.33 22.14
CA ARG A 201 -12.72 -3.99 22.04
C ARG A 201 -12.63 -5.33 21.31
N GLU A 202 -11.84 -5.41 20.25
CA GLU A 202 -11.64 -6.64 19.49
C GLU A 202 -10.92 -7.71 20.31
N LYS A 203 -9.87 -7.33 21.06
CA LYS A 203 -9.21 -8.24 22.02
C LYS A 203 -10.16 -8.77 23.07
N GLU A 204 -10.99 -7.90 23.66
CA GLU A 204 -11.98 -8.30 24.66
C GLU A 204 -13.01 -9.28 24.08
N MET A 205 -13.49 -9.04 22.86
CA MET A 205 -14.40 -9.97 22.17
C MET A 205 -13.74 -11.31 21.87
N TYR A 206 -12.49 -11.30 21.43
CA TYR A 206 -11.71 -12.52 21.19
C TYR A 206 -11.49 -13.32 22.48
N GLU A 207 -11.09 -12.66 23.56
CA GLU A 207 -10.92 -13.31 24.87
C GLU A 207 -12.25 -13.89 25.39
N LYS A 208 -13.36 -13.17 25.20
CA LYS A 208 -14.69 -13.66 25.56
C LYS A 208 -15.04 -14.91 24.75
N ALA A 209 -14.74 -14.92 23.46
CA ALA A 209 -14.95 -16.06 22.58
C ALA A 209 -14.11 -17.29 22.98
N LEU A 210 -12.89 -17.08 23.49
CA LEU A 210 -12.01 -18.15 23.96
C LEU A 210 -12.45 -18.74 25.31
N LYS A 211 -12.95 -17.88 26.22
CA LYS A 211 -13.42 -18.29 27.56
C LYS A 211 -14.72 -19.10 27.50
N ASP A 212 -15.61 -18.79 26.57
CA ASP A 212 -16.84 -19.55 26.34
C ASP A 212 -17.08 -19.81 24.83
N PRO A 213 -16.45 -20.84 24.25
CA PRO A 213 -16.58 -21.16 22.82
C PRO A 213 -17.96 -21.68 22.41
N LEU A 214 -18.80 -22.09 23.36
CA LEU A 214 -20.11 -22.69 23.08
C LEU A 214 -21.25 -21.65 23.11
N SER A 215 -20.97 -20.41 23.52
CA SER A 215 -21.94 -19.32 23.46
C SER A 215 -22.28 -18.94 22.01
N GLU A 216 -23.53 -18.56 21.77
CA GLU A 216 -24.02 -18.14 20.44
C GLU A 216 -23.22 -16.94 19.89
N GLU A 217 -22.91 -15.96 20.75
CA GLU A 217 -22.15 -14.75 20.38
C GLU A 217 -20.70 -15.11 20.02
N SER A 218 -20.07 -16.00 20.79
CA SER A 218 -18.71 -16.50 20.54
C SER A 218 -18.63 -17.28 19.23
N GLN A 219 -19.57 -18.20 18.98
CA GLN A 219 -19.61 -18.99 17.75
C GLN A 219 -19.80 -18.12 16.52
N LYS A 220 -20.68 -17.10 16.61
CA LYS A 220 -20.87 -16.13 15.53
C LYS A 220 -19.59 -15.34 15.25
N TYR A 221 -18.93 -14.84 16.29
CA TYR A 221 -17.67 -14.12 16.15
C TYR A 221 -16.58 -14.99 15.52
N ILE A 222 -16.41 -16.22 16.02
CA ILE A 222 -15.44 -17.19 15.51
C ILE A 222 -15.73 -17.51 14.03
N TYR A 223 -16.99 -17.76 13.67
CA TYR A 223 -17.38 -18.03 12.30
C TYR A 223 -17.07 -16.85 11.37
N GLU A 224 -17.45 -15.63 11.74
CA GLU A 224 -17.15 -14.43 10.95
C GLU A 224 -15.65 -14.23 10.79
N HIS A 225 -14.86 -14.50 11.83
CA HIS A 225 -13.41 -14.37 11.78
C HIS A 225 -12.77 -15.42 10.87
N ILE A 226 -13.19 -16.70 10.96
CA ILE A 226 -12.75 -17.77 10.06
C ILE A 226 -13.12 -17.44 8.62
N TYR A 227 -14.35 -17.00 8.38
CA TYR A 227 -14.85 -16.65 7.05
C TYR A 227 -14.04 -15.50 6.43
N LYS A 228 -13.82 -14.41 7.19
CA LYS A 228 -12.96 -13.30 6.75
C LYS A 228 -11.53 -13.77 6.48
N ASN A 229 -10.95 -14.59 7.35
CA ASN A 229 -9.60 -15.12 7.16
C ASN A 229 -9.49 -16.00 5.91
N GLN A 230 -10.52 -16.77 5.57
CA GLN A 230 -10.58 -17.55 4.33
C GLN A 230 -10.64 -16.65 3.10
N ILE A 231 -11.49 -15.63 3.12
CA ILE A 231 -11.56 -14.64 2.02
C ILE A 231 -10.21 -13.94 1.84
N ASN A 232 -9.62 -13.47 2.94
CA ASN A 232 -8.34 -12.76 2.91
C ASN A 232 -7.18 -13.66 2.46
N SER A 233 -7.16 -14.93 2.90
CA SER A 233 -6.16 -15.89 2.43
C SER A 233 -6.33 -16.17 0.94
N ASN A 234 -7.56 -16.34 0.46
CA ASN A 234 -7.84 -16.52 -0.96
C ASN A 234 -7.45 -15.28 -1.78
N LEU A 235 -7.70 -14.09 -1.26
CA LEU A 235 -7.27 -12.84 -1.88
C LEU A 235 -5.74 -12.75 -1.97
N ALA A 236 -5.04 -13.04 -0.89
CA ALA A 236 -3.58 -13.04 -0.86
C ALA A 236 -2.98 -14.06 -1.85
N LEU A 237 -3.53 -15.28 -1.88
CA LEU A 237 -3.15 -16.30 -2.86
C LEU A 237 -3.41 -15.85 -4.30
N ALA A 238 -4.54 -15.18 -4.55
CA ALA A 238 -4.84 -14.64 -5.86
C ALA A 238 -3.84 -13.52 -6.24
N GLN A 239 -3.46 -12.66 -5.30
CA GLN A 239 -2.46 -11.61 -5.54
C GLN A 239 -1.07 -12.17 -5.84
N GLU A 240 -0.69 -13.26 -5.18
CA GLU A 240 0.59 -13.95 -5.40
C GLU A 240 0.63 -14.69 -6.74
N HIS A 241 -0.43 -15.44 -7.06
CA HIS A 241 -0.45 -16.34 -8.22
C HIS A 241 -1.05 -15.73 -9.49
N PHE A 242 -1.90 -14.71 -9.35
CA PHE A 242 -2.62 -14.05 -10.46
C PHE A 242 -2.53 -12.52 -10.31
N PRO A 243 -1.33 -11.92 -10.31
CA PRO A 243 -1.21 -10.47 -10.24
C PRO A 243 -1.98 -9.76 -11.36
N GLU A 244 -2.17 -10.41 -12.53
CA GLU A 244 -2.95 -9.90 -13.65
C GLU A 244 -4.44 -9.76 -13.35
N ALA A 245 -5.00 -10.53 -12.41
CA ALA A 245 -6.39 -10.39 -11.97
C ALA A 245 -6.62 -9.05 -11.23
N PHE A 246 -5.54 -8.43 -10.75
CA PHE A 246 -5.55 -7.14 -10.05
C PHE A 246 -4.94 -6.02 -10.90
N GLY A 247 -4.39 -6.35 -12.07
CA GLY A 247 -3.85 -5.40 -13.03
C GLY A 247 -4.90 -4.89 -14.01
N LEU A 248 -4.67 -3.71 -14.58
CA LEU A 248 -5.48 -3.20 -15.69
C LEU A 248 -5.08 -3.96 -16.96
N VAL A 249 -6.02 -4.70 -17.56
CA VAL A 249 -5.79 -5.36 -18.86
C VAL A 249 -6.16 -4.40 -19.98
N TYR A 250 -5.20 -4.13 -20.85
CA TYR A 250 -5.39 -3.23 -21.98
C TYR A 250 -6.02 -3.97 -23.17
N MET A 251 -6.92 -3.26 -23.84
CA MET A 251 -7.61 -3.75 -25.02
C MET A 251 -6.66 -3.82 -26.23
N LEU A 252 -6.94 -4.75 -27.14
CA LEU A 252 -6.09 -5.02 -28.30
C LEU A 252 -6.35 -3.98 -29.41
N TYR A 253 -5.34 -3.19 -29.74
CA TYR A 253 -5.40 -2.24 -30.85
C TYR A 253 -4.28 -2.46 -31.85
N ILE A 254 -4.57 -2.26 -33.14
CA ILE A 254 -3.57 -2.26 -34.21
C ILE A 254 -3.62 -0.97 -35.03
N PRO A 255 -2.49 -0.47 -35.53
CA PRO A 255 -2.50 0.63 -36.49
C PRO A 255 -2.98 0.15 -37.86
N VAL A 256 -3.91 0.89 -38.44
CA VAL A 256 -4.46 0.66 -39.78
C VAL A 256 -4.41 1.97 -40.55
N GLU A 257 -3.97 1.94 -41.80
CA GLU A 257 -3.95 3.11 -42.67
C GLU A 257 -5.06 3.02 -43.72
N ILE A 258 -5.97 3.99 -43.70
CA ILE A 258 -7.05 4.11 -44.69
C ILE A 258 -6.86 5.43 -45.43
N ASN A 259 -6.58 5.37 -46.73
CA ASN A 259 -6.38 6.55 -47.57
C ASN A 259 -5.36 7.54 -46.97
N LYS A 260 -4.19 7.02 -46.53
CA LYS A 260 -3.09 7.75 -45.87
C LYS A 260 -3.36 8.28 -44.47
N ASN A 261 -4.54 8.02 -43.90
CA ASN A 261 -4.83 8.35 -42.50
C ASN A 261 -4.61 7.12 -41.63
N VAL A 262 -3.69 7.22 -40.67
CA VAL A 262 -3.45 6.16 -39.68
C VAL A 262 -4.50 6.28 -38.57
N ILE A 263 -5.23 5.20 -38.36
CA ILE A 263 -6.23 5.03 -37.32
C ILE A 263 -5.89 3.79 -36.48
N HIS A 264 -6.41 3.73 -35.27
CA HIS A 264 -6.22 2.58 -34.39
C HIS A 264 -7.50 1.75 -34.38
N ALA A 265 -7.40 0.51 -34.86
CA ALA A 265 -8.53 -0.42 -34.91
C ALA A 265 -8.56 -1.26 -33.63
N PHE A 266 -9.73 -1.31 -32.97
CA PHE A 266 -9.99 -2.20 -31.84
C PHE A 266 -10.23 -3.61 -32.36
N VAL A 267 -9.43 -4.58 -31.93
CA VAL A 267 -9.53 -5.98 -32.35
C VAL A 267 -10.50 -6.71 -31.42
N ASP A 268 -11.66 -7.11 -31.94
CA ASP A 268 -12.74 -7.70 -31.14
C ASP A 268 -13.30 -8.96 -31.80
N SER A 269 -12.91 -10.13 -31.29
CA SER A 269 -13.47 -11.41 -31.73
C SER A 269 -14.92 -11.64 -31.30
N GLY A 270 -15.43 -10.87 -30.32
CA GLY A 270 -16.82 -10.89 -29.88
C GLY A 270 -17.77 -10.12 -30.79
N ALA A 271 -17.25 -9.17 -31.57
CA ALA A 271 -18.03 -8.42 -32.55
C ALA A 271 -18.25 -9.26 -33.83
N GLN A 272 -19.52 -9.54 -34.17
CA GLN A 272 -19.84 -10.30 -35.39
C GLN A 272 -19.49 -9.54 -36.69
N THR A 273 -19.52 -8.21 -36.67
CA THR A 273 -19.34 -7.38 -37.86
C THR A 273 -18.38 -6.24 -37.58
N SER A 274 -17.51 -5.95 -38.55
CA SER A 274 -16.58 -4.83 -38.48
C SER A 274 -17.29 -3.50 -38.75
N ILE A 275 -17.01 -2.53 -37.87
CA ILE A 275 -17.75 -1.26 -37.79
C ILE A 275 -16.78 -0.10 -37.84
N ILE A 276 -17.09 0.93 -38.60
CA ILE A 276 -16.36 2.20 -38.59
C ILE A 276 -17.32 3.35 -38.24
N SER A 277 -16.90 4.26 -37.38
CA SER A 277 -17.71 5.42 -37.01
C SER A 277 -17.86 6.37 -38.20
N LYS A 278 -18.99 7.06 -38.31
CA LYS A 278 -19.22 8.09 -39.34
C LYS A 278 -18.09 9.13 -39.36
N ARG A 279 -17.69 9.62 -38.18
CA ARG A 279 -16.60 10.58 -37.99
C ARG A 279 -15.27 10.04 -38.54
N CYS A 280 -14.95 8.78 -38.30
CA CYS A 280 -13.74 8.15 -38.81
C CYS A 280 -13.80 7.98 -40.34
N ALA A 281 -14.95 7.56 -40.88
CA ALA A 281 -15.16 7.42 -42.32
C ALA A 281 -15.05 8.76 -43.08
N GLU A 282 -15.51 9.86 -42.48
CA GLU A 282 -15.33 11.23 -43.00
C GLU A 282 -13.85 11.64 -43.00
N LYS A 283 -13.14 11.44 -41.88
CA LYS A 283 -11.71 11.73 -41.76
C LYS A 283 -10.87 10.96 -42.79
N CYS A 284 -11.20 9.69 -43.00
CA CYS A 284 -10.52 8.85 -44.00
C CYS A 284 -10.95 9.18 -45.44
N ASN A 285 -11.94 10.07 -45.63
CA ASN A 285 -12.54 10.39 -46.92
C ASN A 285 -13.00 9.13 -47.67
N ILE A 286 -13.78 8.28 -46.98
CA ILE A 286 -14.35 7.04 -47.55
C ILE A 286 -15.88 7.04 -47.53
N LEU A 287 -16.50 8.06 -46.92
CA LEU A 287 -17.95 8.17 -46.78
C LEU A 287 -18.69 8.16 -48.13
N ARG A 288 -18.04 8.62 -49.21
CA ARG A 288 -18.60 8.58 -50.58
C ARG A 288 -18.91 7.17 -51.09
N LEU A 289 -18.31 6.14 -50.50
CA LEU A 289 -18.51 4.73 -50.87
C LEU A 289 -19.66 4.08 -50.09
N MET A 290 -20.28 4.80 -49.17
CA MET A 290 -21.36 4.30 -48.32
C MET A 290 -22.62 4.05 -49.14
N ASP A 291 -23.11 2.82 -49.10
CA ASP A 291 -24.41 2.43 -49.61
C ASP A 291 -25.47 2.54 -48.51
N THR A 292 -26.36 3.51 -48.65
CA THR A 292 -27.44 3.80 -47.69
C THR A 292 -28.63 2.84 -47.79
N ARG A 293 -28.65 1.93 -48.77
CA ARG A 293 -29.66 0.87 -48.83
C ARG A 293 -29.49 -0.15 -47.71
N PHE A 294 -28.28 -0.26 -47.16
CA PHE A 294 -27.91 -1.18 -46.09
C PHE A 294 -27.97 -0.47 -44.73
N THR A 295 -29.16 0.01 -44.39
CA THR A 295 -29.47 0.58 -43.07
C THR A 295 -30.05 -0.48 -42.14
N GLY A 296 -30.03 -0.21 -40.84
CA GLY A 296 -30.54 -1.13 -39.84
C GLY A 296 -30.18 -0.69 -38.43
N ILE A 297 -30.36 -1.61 -37.49
CA ILE A 297 -29.98 -1.40 -36.09
C ILE A 297 -28.91 -2.43 -35.75
N ALA A 298 -27.74 -1.94 -35.35
CA ALA A 298 -26.70 -2.79 -34.78
C ALA A 298 -27.14 -3.19 -33.37
N LYS A 299 -27.40 -4.48 -33.16
CA LYS A 299 -27.73 -5.04 -31.85
C LYS A 299 -26.45 -5.56 -31.18
N GLY A 300 -26.10 -4.99 -30.03
CA GLY A 300 -24.94 -5.35 -29.21
C GLY A 300 -25.08 -4.77 -27.79
N VAL A 301 -23.99 -4.26 -27.21
CA VAL A 301 -23.95 -3.53 -25.92
C VAL A 301 -24.59 -2.13 -26.07
N GLY A 302 -25.84 -2.09 -26.53
CA GLY A 302 -26.58 -0.90 -26.95
C GLY A 302 -27.24 -1.07 -28.33
N THR A 303 -28.17 -0.17 -28.64
CA THR A 303 -28.80 -0.06 -29.96
C THR A 303 -28.26 1.19 -30.66
N LYS A 304 -27.48 1.01 -31.72
CA LYS A 304 -27.03 2.11 -32.58
C LYS A 304 -27.51 1.94 -34.01
N SER A 305 -27.83 3.06 -34.66
CA SER A 305 -28.31 3.08 -36.04
C SER A 305 -27.16 2.85 -37.01
N ILE A 306 -27.34 1.88 -37.91
CA ILE A 306 -26.47 1.66 -39.05
C ILE A 306 -26.88 2.66 -40.14
N LEU A 307 -25.96 3.53 -40.52
CA LEU A 307 -26.17 4.55 -41.54
C LEU A 307 -26.04 3.99 -42.97
N GLY A 308 -25.21 2.96 -43.12
CA GLY A 308 -24.95 2.33 -44.40
C GLY A 308 -23.78 1.35 -44.34
N LYS A 309 -23.38 0.84 -45.50
CA LYS A 309 -22.28 -0.11 -45.63
C LYS A 309 -21.35 0.25 -46.78
N ILE A 310 -20.05 0.12 -46.56
CA ILE A 310 -19.04 0.09 -47.62
C ILE A 310 -18.81 -1.38 -47.97
N HIS A 311 -19.12 -1.77 -49.20
CA HIS A 311 -19.06 -3.16 -49.64
C HIS A 311 -17.63 -3.67 -49.81
N MET A 312 -16.74 -2.81 -50.28
CA MET A 312 -15.33 -3.12 -50.45
C MET A 312 -14.48 -1.85 -50.38
N ILE A 313 -13.39 -1.90 -49.62
CA ILE A 313 -12.32 -0.93 -49.62
C ILE A 313 -11.01 -1.62 -49.24
N ASP A 314 -9.89 -1.18 -49.81
CA ASP A 314 -8.57 -1.64 -49.40
C ASP A 314 -8.07 -0.79 -48.22
N ILE A 315 -7.72 -1.48 -47.13
CA ILE A 315 -7.06 -0.88 -45.97
C ILE A 315 -5.65 -1.42 -45.86
N LYS A 316 -4.71 -0.60 -45.43
CA LYS A 316 -3.32 -1.02 -45.23
C LYS A 316 -3.07 -1.40 -43.79
N ILE A 317 -2.56 -2.60 -43.57
CA ILE A 317 -2.21 -3.14 -42.26
C ILE A 317 -0.77 -3.64 -42.35
N GLY A 318 0.14 -3.04 -41.58
CA GLY A 318 1.57 -3.25 -41.76
C GLY A 318 2.01 -2.86 -43.18
N ASN A 319 2.54 -3.83 -43.93
CA ASN A 319 3.06 -3.61 -45.28
C ASN A 319 2.11 -4.00 -46.42
N TYR A 320 0.94 -4.57 -46.10
CA TYR A 320 0.03 -5.14 -47.09
C TYR A 320 -1.33 -4.43 -47.11
N PHE A 321 -2.03 -4.57 -48.23
CA PHE A 321 -3.40 -4.08 -48.41
C PHE A 321 -4.39 -5.23 -48.34
N TYR A 322 -5.45 -5.05 -47.56
CA TYR A 322 -6.50 -6.04 -47.35
C TYR A 322 -7.84 -5.46 -47.76
N ALA A 323 -8.57 -6.22 -48.58
CA ALA A 323 -9.89 -5.84 -49.09
C ALA A 323 -10.98 -6.19 -48.08
N VAL A 324 -11.61 -5.18 -47.49
CA VAL A 324 -12.55 -5.29 -46.36
C VAL A 324 -13.91 -4.67 -46.67
N ALA A 325 -14.95 -5.17 -45.99
CA ALA A 325 -16.27 -4.55 -45.96
C ALA A 325 -16.49 -3.91 -44.59
N LEU A 326 -17.06 -2.70 -44.55
CA LEU A 326 -17.23 -1.92 -43.32
C LEU A 326 -18.67 -1.45 -43.14
N THR A 327 -19.22 -1.65 -41.96
CA THR A 327 -20.53 -1.10 -41.58
C THR A 327 -20.35 0.26 -40.93
N ILE A 328 -21.11 1.27 -41.35
CA ILE A 328 -20.99 2.63 -40.82
C ILE A 328 -22.08 2.87 -39.78
N ILE A 329 -21.67 3.27 -38.58
CA ILE A 329 -22.56 3.57 -37.47
C ILE A 329 -22.42 5.03 -37.04
N ASP A 330 -23.52 5.64 -36.64
CA ASP A 330 -23.54 7.00 -36.10
C ASP A 330 -23.09 7.04 -34.64
N ASP A 331 -22.42 8.13 -34.26
CA ASP A 331 -22.02 8.45 -32.90
C ASP A 331 -21.49 7.26 -32.07
N TYR A 332 -20.29 6.78 -32.39
CA TYR A 332 -19.64 5.64 -31.74
C TYR A 332 -18.27 6.05 -31.20
N ASP A 333 -18.00 5.73 -29.93
CA ASP A 333 -16.77 6.14 -29.24
C ASP A 333 -15.51 5.50 -29.83
N ILE A 334 -15.66 4.29 -30.37
CA ILE A 334 -14.58 3.56 -31.04
C ILE A 334 -14.61 3.91 -32.52
N ASP A 335 -13.48 4.40 -33.05
CA ASP A 335 -13.40 4.82 -34.44
C ASP A 335 -13.54 3.65 -35.42
N PHE A 336 -12.88 2.52 -35.15
CA PHE A 336 -12.92 1.33 -36.00
C PHE A 336 -12.82 0.05 -35.16
N ILE A 337 -13.79 -0.84 -35.30
CA ILE A 337 -13.78 -2.21 -34.78
C ILE A 337 -13.40 -3.17 -35.91
N PHE A 338 -12.33 -3.91 -35.69
CA PHE A 338 -11.90 -5.04 -36.49
C PHE A 338 -12.52 -6.32 -35.89
N GLY A 339 -13.70 -6.66 -36.39
CA GLY A 339 -14.55 -7.74 -35.90
C GLY A 339 -14.20 -9.13 -36.42
N LEU A 340 -14.97 -10.11 -35.97
CA LEU A 340 -14.81 -11.53 -36.30
C LEU A 340 -14.96 -11.84 -37.79
N ASP A 341 -15.77 -11.07 -38.52
CA ASP A 341 -15.95 -11.20 -39.97
C ASP A 341 -14.63 -10.98 -40.74
N LEU A 342 -13.87 -9.94 -40.40
CA LEU A 342 -12.57 -9.67 -41.00
C LEU A 342 -11.49 -10.60 -40.46
N LEU A 343 -11.50 -10.90 -39.16
CA LEU A 343 -10.57 -11.86 -38.55
C LEU A 343 -10.66 -13.23 -39.26
N LYS A 344 -11.88 -13.73 -39.49
CA LYS A 344 -12.07 -15.00 -40.21
C LYS A 344 -11.74 -14.89 -41.69
N ARG A 345 -12.14 -13.81 -42.35
CA ARG A 345 -11.90 -13.62 -43.79
C ARG A 345 -10.41 -13.62 -44.15
N HIS A 346 -9.59 -12.99 -43.31
CA HIS A 346 -8.14 -12.88 -43.52
C HIS A 346 -7.33 -13.89 -42.71
N GLN A 347 -8.00 -14.90 -42.13
CA GLN A 347 -7.37 -15.98 -41.35
C GLN A 347 -6.40 -15.47 -40.27
N CYS A 348 -6.80 -14.40 -39.58
CA CYS A 348 -5.95 -13.77 -38.59
C CYS A 348 -5.75 -14.67 -37.36
N SER A 349 -4.57 -14.57 -36.75
CA SER A 349 -4.25 -15.17 -35.46
C SER A 349 -3.98 -14.05 -34.44
N ILE A 350 -4.76 -14.03 -33.37
CA ILE A 350 -4.52 -13.13 -32.23
C ILE A 350 -3.49 -13.83 -31.33
N ASP A 351 -2.21 -13.51 -31.52
CA ASP A 351 -1.11 -14.11 -30.78
C ASP A 351 -0.75 -13.24 -29.56
N LEU A 352 -1.34 -13.58 -28.42
CA LEU A 352 -1.07 -12.89 -27.15
C LEU A 352 0.32 -13.20 -26.58
N LYS A 353 0.96 -14.29 -27.01
CA LYS A 353 2.34 -14.61 -26.59
C LYS A 353 3.35 -13.70 -27.28
N LYS A 354 3.12 -13.39 -28.57
CA LYS A 354 3.89 -12.40 -29.32
C LYS A 354 3.40 -10.96 -29.13
N ASN A 355 2.22 -10.79 -28.54
CA ASN A 355 1.51 -9.52 -28.45
C ASN A 355 1.31 -8.86 -29.83
N ALA A 356 0.84 -9.65 -30.81
CA ALA A 356 0.64 -9.21 -32.18
C ALA A 356 -0.60 -9.85 -32.83
N LEU A 357 -1.22 -9.13 -33.77
CA LEU A 357 -2.14 -9.71 -34.73
C LEU A 357 -1.32 -10.23 -35.91
N VAL A 358 -1.39 -11.53 -36.17
CA VAL A 358 -0.72 -12.17 -37.30
C VAL A 358 -1.73 -12.36 -38.42
N ILE A 359 -1.40 -11.89 -39.62
CA ILE A 359 -2.19 -12.08 -40.85
C ILE A 359 -1.25 -12.68 -41.89
N GLU A 360 -1.39 -13.98 -42.16
CA GLU A 360 -0.43 -14.75 -42.97
C GLU A 360 1.00 -14.59 -42.42
N ASP A 361 1.94 -14.04 -43.21
CA ASP A 361 3.33 -13.77 -42.80
C ASP A 361 3.53 -12.35 -42.21
N ASN A 362 2.46 -11.56 -42.11
CA ASN A 362 2.51 -10.20 -41.61
C ASN A 362 2.23 -10.19 -40.10
N GLU A 363 3.23 -9.84 -39.30
CA GLU A 363 3.13 -9.71 -37.85
C GLU A 363 2.94 -8.23 -37.48
N ILE A 364 1.77 -7.89 -36.92
CA ILE A 364 1.41 -6.52 -36.53
C ILE A 364 1.34 -6.42 -35.01
N PRO A 365 2.33 -5.79 -34.36
CA PRO A 365 2.33 -5.61 -32.91
C PRO A 365 1.08 -4.86 -32.43
N PHE A 366 0.51 -5.32 -31.31
CA PHE A 366 -0.52 -4.55 -30.62
C PHE A 366 0.08 -3.26 -30.04
N LEU A 367 -0.72 -2.20 -30.00
CA LEU A 367 -0.30 -0.92 -29.45
C LEU A 367 0.01 -1.02 -27.96
N ALA A 368 1.03 -0.28 -27.53
CA ALA A 368 1.38 -0.16 -26.12
C ALA A 368 0.37 0.74 -25.38
N GLU A 369 0.27 0.55 -24.07
CA GLU A 369 -0.67 1.24 -23.17
C GLU A 369 -0.68 2.77 -23.37
N LYS A 370 0.51 3.38 -23.44
CA LYS A 370 0.71 4.82 -23.65
C LYS A 370 0.02 5.38 -24.89
N ASP A 371 -0.15 4.55 -25.92
CA ASP A 371 -0.70 4.93 -27.22
C ASP A 371 -2.23 4.71 -27.28
N ILE A 372 -2.79 3.94 -26.33
CA ILE A 372 -4.22 3.68 -26.14
C ILE A 372 -4.85 4.76 -25.21
N VAL A 373 -4.14 5.10 -24.13
CA VAL A 373 -4.58 6.02 -23.05
C VAL A 373 -5.01 7.40 -23.56
N LYS A 374 -4.44 7.89 -24.67
CA LYS A 374 -4.82 9.19 -25.27
C LYS A 374 -6.27 9.30 -25.74
N ARG A 375 -7.02 8.20 -25.84
CA ARG A 375 -8.43 8.20 -26.27
C ARG A 375 -9.42 7.68 -25.23
N SER A 376 -8.98 6.76 -24.35
CA SER A 376 -9.89 6.10 -23.41
C SER A 376 -10.19 6.93 -22.15
N PHE A 377 -9.31 7.86 -21.76
CA PHE A 377 -9.46 8.63 -20.52
C PHE A 377 -10.22 9.95 -20.66
N GLU A 378 -10.66 10.35 -21.87
CA GLU A 378 -11.58 11.49 -22.00
C GLU A 378 -13.01 11.14 -21.53
N ASN A 379 -13.35 9.85 -21.37
CA ASN A 379 -14.73 9.40 -21.10
C ASN A 379 -14.93 8.48 -19.89
N ILE A 380 -13.90 8.22 -19.07
CA ILE A 380 -14.08 7.47 -17.82
C ILE A 380 -14.24 8.47 -16.68
N ASN A 381 -15.49 8.77 -16.33
CA ASN A 381 -15.82 9.46 -15.09
C ASN A 381 -15.62 8.46 -13.94
N LEU A 382 -14.56 8.63 -13.14
CA LEU A 382 -14.22 7.75 -12.02
C LEU A 382 -15.11 7.95 -10.78
N ASP A 383 -16.17 8.75 -10.88
CA ASP A 383 -17.10 9.07 -9.79
C ASP A 383 -18.05 7.92 -9.38
N THR A 384 -17.91 6.71 -9.93
CA THR A 384 -18.83 5.59 -9.67
C THR A 384 -18.17 4.25 -9.30
N LEU A 385 -16.98 4.28 -8.70
CA LEU A 385 -16.44 3.11 -7.98
C LEU A 385 -16.69 3.24 -6.47
#